data_AF-A0AAD9X780-F1
#
_entry.id   AF-A0AAD9X780-F1
#
_cell.length_a   1.000
_cell.length_b   1.000
_cell.length_c   1.000
_cell.angle_alpha   90.00
_cell.angle_beta   90.00
_cell.angle_gamma   90.00
#
_symmetry.space_group_name_H-M   'P 1'
#
loop_
_entity.id
_entity.type
_entity.pdbx_description
1 polymer ?
#
loop_
_entity_poly.entity_id
_entity_poly.type
_entity_poly.pdbx_seq_one_letter_code
_entity_poly.pdbx_strand_id
1 'polypeptide(L)'
;MNRTTKAPILNYASETSQGVFSIRALNKMDMFFKNYIKLVDTDVRMFFHSWAAKEWLFLRIEALQNLILLDASLLIVLLPGEHLLGFVGLSFSYALTLSTIQVYMRIMYCNLSNDIVSVKRIKQFMHLPPEAPAIIEDMRPPTSWPCGGRIELHDLKIRYRTNAPLVLKGIACTFKEGTRVGVVGRTGNLRTKLSIIPQEPTLFRGSIRMNLDPLGMLYYKSIRIKKLLLLHIDVEFISNLLCISKPWRSVSLKL
;
A
#
# COMPACT_ATOMS: atom_id res chain seq x y z
N MET A 1 -13.58 -3.82 9.18
CA MET A 1 -12.73 -5.05 9.16
C MET A 1 -11.39 -4.76 9.82
N ASN A 2 -10.89 -5.64 10.68
CA ASN A 2 -9.66 -5.37 11.45
C ASN A 2 -8.40 -5.67 10.64
N ARG A 3 -7.62 -4.63 10.32
CA ARG A 3 -6.43 -4.74 9.45
C ARG A 3 -5.28 -5.49 10.13
N THR A 4 -5.25 -5.52 11.47
CA THR A 4 -4.14 -6.05 12.26
C THR A 4 -4.00 -7.57 12.21
N THR A 5 -5.12 -8.30 12.17
CA THR A 5 -5.13 -9.77 12.07
C THR A 5 -5.08 -10.28 10.63
N LYS A 6 -5.65 -9.53 9.68
CA LYS A 6 -5.62 -9.87 8.25
C LYS A 6 -4.30 -9.57 7.55
N ALA A 7 -3.58 -8.53 7.96
CA ALA A 7 -2.31 -8.16 7.32
C ALA A 7 -1.25 -9.29 7.41
N PRO A 8 -1.03 -9.96 8.56
CA PRO A 8 -0.14 -11.11 8.64
C PRO A 8 -0.52 -12.25 7.67
N ILE A 9 -1.81 -12.53 7.47
CA ILE A 9 -2.27 -13.57 6.53
C ILE A 9 -1.88 -13.21 5.09
N LEU A 10 -2.10 -11.96 4.68
CA LEU A 10 -1.76 -11.48 3.34
C LEU A 10 -0.24 -11.46 3.12
N ASN A 11 0.52 -11.00 4.10
CA ASN A 11 1.98 -10.99 4.06
C ASN A 11 2.52 -12.42 3.95
N TYR A 12 2.02 -13.34 4.78
CA TYR A 12 2.43 -14.74 4.76
C TYR A 12 2.12 -15.42 3.43
N ALA A 13 0.95 -15.14 2.83
CA ALA A 13 0.59 -15.63 1.50
C ALA A 13 1.52 -15.07 0.41
N SER A 14 1.86 -13.77 0.49
CA SER A 14 2.81 -13.12 -0.44
C SER A 14 4.21 -13.74 -0.34
N GLU A 15 4.73 -13.90 0.88
CA GLU A 15 6.03 -14.53 1.15
C GLU A 15 6.06 -15.99 0.68
N THR A 16 5.00 -16.75 0.94
CA THR A 16 4.87 -18.14 0.48
C THR A 16 4.85 -18.23 -1.04
N SER A 17 4.17 -17.30 -1.72
CA SER A 17 4.12 -17.24 -3.18
C SER A 17 5.49 -16.96 -3.79
N GLN A 18 6.22 -15.98 -3.24
CA GLN A 18 7.58 -15.65 -3.69
C GLN A 18 8.57 -16.79 -3.41
N GLY A 19 8.41 -17.48 -2.28
CA GLY A 19 9.30 -18.56 -1.83
C GLY A 19 8.86 -19.99 -2.21
N VAL A 20 7.85 -20.16 -3.08
CA VAL A 20 7.18 -21.46 -3.29
C VAL A 20 8.15 -22.56 -3.74
N PHE A 21 9.13 -22.22 -4.58
CA PHE A 21 10.14 -23.15 -5.06
C PHE A 21 11.02 -23.68 -3.92
N SER A 22 11.51 -22.79 -3.05
CA SER A 22 12.35 -23.15 -1.90
C SER A 22 11.58 -24.02 -0.91
N ILE A 23 10.31 -23.70 -0.66
CA ILE A 23 9.45 -24.47 0.27
C ILE A 23 9.22 -25.89 -0.25
N ARG A 24 8.99 -26.05 -1.56
CA ARG A 24 8.83 -27.34 -2.22
C ARG A 24 10.14 -28.13 -2.23
N ALA A 25 11.25 -27.49 -2.58
CA ALA A 25 12.57 -28.12 -2.61
C ALA A 25 12.98 -28.68 -1.24
N LEU A 26 12.62 -28.00 -0.15
CA LEU A 26 12.89 -28.43 1.23
C LEU A 26 11.81 -29.35 1.83
N ASN A 27 10.77 -29.70 1.06
CA ASN A 27 9.62 -30.49 1.50
C ASN A 27 9.00 -30.00 2.83
N LYS A 28 8.81 -28.68 2.98
CA LYS A 28 8.25 -28.03 4.19
C LYS A 28 6.81 -27.52 4.00
N MET A 29 6.09 -28.00 3.00
CA MET A 29 4.73 -27.52 2.68
C MET A 29 3.76 -27.65 3.86
N ASP A 30 3.76 -28.77 4.59
CA ASP A 30 2.86 -28.99 5.73
C ASP A 30 3.10 -28.01 6.88
N MET A 31 4.36 -27.66 7.14
CA MET A 31 4.70 -26.65 8.15
C MET A 31 4.11 -25.29 7.75
N PHE A 32 4.27 -24.91 6.48
CA PHE A 32 3.74 -23.65 5.98
C PHE A 32 2.21 -23.60 6.03
N PHE A 33 1.56 -24.72 5.70
CA PHE A 33 0.10 -24.84 5.75
C PHE A 33 -0.45 -24.76 7.18
N LYS A 34 0.16 -25.47 8.14
CA LYS A 34 -0.22 -25.39 9.56
C LYS A 34 -0.09 -23.98 10.11
N ASN A 35 1.00 -23.29 9.77
CA ASN A 35 1.20 -21.90 10.16
C ASN A 35 0.15 -20.96 9.55
N TYR A 36 -0.21 -21.17 8.29
CA TYR A 36 -1.28 -20.41 7.63
C TYR A 36 -2.63 -20.60 8.33
N ILE A 37 -3.02 -21.85 8.63
CA ILE A 37 -4.26 -22.14 9.38
C ILE A 37 -4.25 -21.44 10.73
N LYS A 38 -3.13 -21.49 11.48
CA LYS A 38 -3.02 -20.81 12.78
C LYS A 38 -3.28 -19.29 12.69
N LEU A 39 -2.79 -18.66 11.62
CA LEU A 39 -3.04 -17.23 11.36
C LEU A 39 -4.52 -16.97 11.05
N VAL A 40 -5.15 -17.83 10.23
CA VAL A 40 -6.58 -17.74 9.90
C VAL A 40 -7.44 -17.95 11.14
N ASP A 41 -7.17 -18.97 11.96
CA ASP A 41 -7.88 -19.24 13.21
C ASP A 41 -7.82 -18.04 14.17
N THR A 42 -6.69 -17.34 14.20
CA THR A 42 -6.54 -16.14 15.02
C THR A 42 -7.45 -15.00 14.54
N ASP A 43 -7.55 -14.79 13.22
CA ASP A 43 -8.45 -13.78 12.63
C ASP A 43 -9.93 -14.13 12.88
N VAL A 44 -10.31 -15.39 12.65
CA VAL A 44 -11.67 -15.89 12.86
C VAL A 44 -12.06 -15.78 14.33
N ARG A 45 -11.18 -16.16 15.27
CA ARG A 45 -11.45 -16.04 16.71
C ARG A 45 -11.71 -14.60 17.12
N MET A 46 -10.90 -13.65 16.65
CA MET A 46 -11.10 -12.23 16.95
C MET A 46 -12.41 -11.70 16.34
N PHE A 47 -12.73 -12.12 15.11
CA PHE A 47 -14.00 -11.78 14.48
C PHE A 47 -15.18 -12.32 15.30
N PHE A 48 -15.12 -13.57 15.74
CA PHE A 48 -16.16 -14.21 16.53
C PHE A 48 -16.41 -13.47 17.85
N HIS A 49 -15.35 -13.15 18.62
CA HIS A 49 -15.51 -12.38 19.85
C HIS A 49 -16.07 -10.98 19.60
N SER A 50 -15.67 -10.31 18.52
CA SER A 50 -16.20 -8.99 18.16
C SER A 50 -17.67 -9.05 17.75
N TRP A 51 -18.06 -10.11 17.04
CA TRP A 51 -19.45 -10.38 16.68
C TRP A 51 -20.29 -10.65 17.92
N ALA A 52 -19.85 -11.58 18.78
CA ALA A 52 -20.53 -11.92 20.02
C ALA A 52 -20.72 -10.68 20.94
N ALA A 53 -19.71 -9.81 21.04
CA ALA A 53 -19.83 -8.57 21.81
C ALA A 53 -20.86 -7.59 21.23
N LYS A 54 -20.98 -7.51 19.90
CA LYS A 54 -22.00 -6.68 19.23
C LYS A 54 -23.40 -7.23 19.48
N GLU A 55 -23.60 -8.53 19.29
CA GLU A 55 -24.87 -9.21 19.54
C GLU A 55 -25.29 -9.07 21.01
N TRP A 56 -24.36 -9.25 21.95
CA TRP A 56 -24.62 -9.05 23.37
C TRP A 56 -25.11 -7.63 23.68
N LEU A 57 -24.48 -6.60 23.08
CA LEU A 57 -24.91 -5.22 23.23
C LEU A 57 -26.30 -4.99 22.61
N PHE A 58 -26.58 -5.59 21.45
CA PHE A 58 -27.86 -5.45 20.75
C PHE A 58 -29.00 -6.06 21.57
N LEU A 59 -28.81 -7.27 22.10
CA LEU A 59 -29.76 -7.94 23.00
C LEU A 59 -30.07 -7.09 24.24
N ARG A 60 -29.05 -6.45 24.84
CA ARG A 60 -29.24 -5.57 26.00
C ARG A 60 -30.05 -4.32 25.66
N ILE A 61 -29.77 -3.68 24.53
CA ILE A 61 -30.51 -2.48 24.10
C ILE A 61 -31.97 -2.83 23.78
N GLU A 62 -32.22 -3.96 23.11
CA GLU A 62 -33.58 -4.43 22.81
C GLU A 62 -34.35 -4.83 24.07
N ALA A 63 -33.70 -5.47 25.04
CA ALA A 63 -34.31 -5.78 26.32
C ALA A 63 -34.76 -4.51 27.06
N LEU A 64 -33.90 -3.48 27.12
CA LEU A 64 -34.25 -2.20 27.75
C LEU A 64 -35.40 -1.50 27.02
N GLN A 65 -35.43 -1.57 25.70
CA GLN A 65 -36.51 -1.00 24.90
C GLN A 65 -37.85 -1.70 25.15
N ASN A 66 -37.84 -3.03 25.20
CA ASN A 66 -39.05 -3.81 25.49
C ASN A 66 -39.56 -3.56 26.91
N LEU A 67 -38.67 -3.33 27.88
CA LEU A 67 -39.06 -2.93 29.23
C LEU A 67 -39.76 -1.56 29.23
N ILE A 68 -39.24 -0.57 28.51
CA ILE A 68 -39.88 0.75 28.39
C ILE A 68 -41.28 0.64 27.75
N LEU A 69 -41.43 -0.20 26.72
CA LEU A 69 -42.72 -0.41 26.07
C LEU A 69 -43.73 -1.11 27.01
N LEU A 70 -43.25 -2.09 27.79
CA LEU A 70 -44.04 -2.78 28.80
C LEU A 70 -44.50 -1.81 29.90
N ASP A 71 -43.58 -1.02 30.44
CA ASP A 71 -43.90 -0.02 31.49
C ASP A 71 -44.92 1.01 30.97
N ALA A 72 -44.76 1.50 29.74
CA ALA A 72 -45.71 2.41 29.11
C ALA A 72 -47.09 1.76 28.93
N SER A 73 -47.13 0.48 28.51
CA SER A 73 -48.38 -0.29 28.38
C SER A 73 -49.11 -0.48 29.71
N LEU A 74 -48.35 -0.77 30.76
CA LEU A 74 -48.88 -0.99 32.10
C LEU A 74 -49.45 0.30 32.69
N LEU A 75 -48.76 1.43 32.49
CA LEU A 75 -49.24 2.74 32.93
C LEU A 75 -50.56 3.14 32.27
N ILE A 76 -50.74 2.87 30.98
CA ILE A 76 -51.99 3.13 30.26
C ILE A 76 -53.16 2.31 30.84
N VAL A 77 -52.90 1.10 31.32
CA VAL A 77 -53.93 0.22 31.89
C VAL A 77 -54.24 0.58 33.35
N LEU A 78 -53.24 1.00 34.13
CA LEU A 78 -53.39 1.26 35.57
C LEU A 78 -53.92 2.66 35.91
N LEU A 79 -53.71 3.66 35.06
CA LEU A 79 -54.15 5.02 35.32
C LEU A 79 -55.62 5.19 34.93
N PRO A 80 -56.53 5.54 35.88
CA PRO A 80 -57.89 5.86 35.54
C PRO A 80 -57.94 7.19 34.78
N GLY A 81 -58.26 7.12 33.48
CA GLY A 81 -58.45 8.28 32.61
C GLY A 81 -59.22 7.91 31.35
N GLU A 82 -60.05 8.83 30.84
CA GLU A 82 -60.70 8.67 29.53
C GLU A 82 -59.66 8.80 28.42
N HIS A 83 -58.94 7.72 28.14
CA HIS A 83 -58.05 7.64 27.01
C HIS A 83 -58.88 7.30 25.76
N LEU A 84 -58.89 8.21 24.78
CA LEU A 84 -59.42 7.89 23.45
C LEU A 84 -58.62 6.72 22.87
N LEU A 85 -59.28 5.59 22.63
CA LEU A 85 -58.70 4.34 22.13
C LEU A 85 -57.76 4.55 20.93
N GLY A 86 -58.06 5.53 20.07
CA GLY A 86 -57.25 5.91 18.92
C GLY A 86 -55.83 6.37 19.28
N PHE A 87 -55.65 7.17 20.34
CA PHE A 87 -54.32 7.65 20.72
C PHE A 87 -53.44 6.54 21.31
N VAL A 88 -54.04 5.59 22.03
CA VAL A 88 -53.33 4.40 22.53
C VAL A 88 -52.81 3.57 21.35
N GLY A 89 -53.68 3.26 20.37
CA GLY A 89 -53.28 2.53 19.16
C GLY A 89 -52.20 3.24 18.35
N LEU A 90 -52.28 4.57 18.22
CA LEU A 90 -51.26 5.38 17.54
C LEU A 90 -49.91 5.35 18.27
N SER A 91 -49.92 5.46 19.61
CA SER A 91 -48.69 5.43 20.42
C SER A 91 -47.93 4.11 20.28
N PHE A 92 -48.62 2.97 20.31
CA PHE A 92 -48.02 1.66 20.07
C PHE A 92 -47.50 1.51 18.64
N SER A 93 -48.25 2.00 17.65
CA SER A 93 -47.84 1.97 16.24
C SER A 93 -46.54 2.75 16.02
N TYR A 94 -46.41 3.93 16.65
CA TYR A 94 -45.18 4.70 16.63
C TYR A 94 -44.03 4.02 17.39
N ALA A 95 -44.31 3.42 18.54
CA ALA A 95 -43.28 2.70 19.31
C ALA A 95 -42.67 1.53 18.52
N LEU A 96 -43.49 0.73 17.83
CA LEU A 96 -43.00 -0.37 16.97
C LEU A 96 -42.18 0.12 15.78
N THR A 97 -42.62 1.23 15.17
CA THR A 97 -41.89 1.86 14.07
C THR A 97 -40.53 2.39 14.54
N LEU A 98 -40.49 3.00 15.73
CA LEU A 98 -39.26 3.49 16.36
C LEU A 98 -38.28 2.35 16.67
N SER A 99 -38.76 1.19 17.14
CA SER A 99 -37.93 0.01 17.38
C SER A 99 -37.19 -0.43 16.11
N THR A 100 -37.90 -0.50 14.99
CA THR A 100 -37.31 -0.88 13.70
C THR A 100 -36.24 0.11 13.25
N ILE A 101 -36.51 1.42 13.38
CA ILE A 101 -35.56 2.48 13.02
C ILE A 101 -34.31 2.43 13.92
N GLN A 102 -34.47 2.17 15.21
CA GLN A 102 -33.35 2.10 16.15
C GLN A 102 -32.40 0.93 15.86
N VAL A 103 -32.91 -0.24 15.48
CA VAL A 103 -32.07 -1.37 15.03
C VAL A 103 -31.20 -0.96 13.85
N TYR A 104 -31.79 -0.29 12.85
CA TYR A 104 -31.07 0.20 11.69
C TYR A 104 -30.01 1.24 12.08
N MET A 105 -30.38 2.23 12.90
CA MET A 105 -29.45 3.29 13.36
C MET A 105 -28.27 2.72 14.15
N ARG A 106 -28.48 1.68 14.95
CA ARG A 106 -27.44 1.02 15.73
C ARG A 106 -26.40 0.34 14.84
N ILE A 107 -26.85 -0.37 13.79
CA ILE A 107 -25.97 -0.96 12.78
C ILE A 107 -25.18 0.14 12.06
N MET A 108 -25.86 1.21 11.64
CA MET A 108 -25.22 2.34 10.94
C MET A 108 -24.16 3.03 11.81
N TYR A 109 -24.45 3.25 13.09
CA TYR A 109 -23.50 3.85 14.03
C TYR A 109 -22.26 2.96 14.24
N CYS A 110 -22.46 1.66 14.44
CA CYS A 110 -21.35 0.71 14.56
C CYS A 110 -20.48 0.68 13.30
N ASN A 111 -21.07 0.77 12.10
CA ASN A 111 -20.33 0.80 10.85
C ASN A 111 -19.54 2.11 10.71
N LEU A 112 -20.19 3.26 10.92
CA LEU A 112 -19.56 4.57 10.88
C LEU A 112 -18.36 4.68 11.84
N SER A 113 -18.52 4.19 13.08
CA SER A 113 -17.46 4.16 14.09
C SER A 113 -16.26 3.28 13.68
N ASN A 114 -16.51 2.20 12.93
CA ASN A 114 -15.42 1.39 12.38
C ASN A 114 -14.74 2.08 11.18
N ASP A 115 -15.51 2.77 10.33
CA ASP A 115 -15.00 3.38 9.11
C ASP A 115 -14.20 4.66 9.37
N ILE A 116 -14.58 5.45 10.38
CA ILE A 116 -13.86 6.68 10.77
C ILE A 116 -12.41 6.40 11.20
N VAL A 117 -12.10 5.19 11.65
CA VAL A 117 -10.72 4.76 11.96
C VAL A 117 -9.82 4.84 10.72
N SER A 118 -10.36 4.57 9.53
CA SER A 118 -9.63 4.69 8.26
C SER A 118 -9.28 6.14 7.95
N VAL A 119 -10.21 7.08 8.19
CA VAL A 119 -9.99 8.52 8.01
C VAL A 119 -8.91 9.03 8.97
N LYS A 120 -8.94 8.59 10.23
CA LYS A 120 -7.89 8.93 11.22
C LYS A 120 -6.50 8.51 10.74
N ARG A 121 -6.36 7.34 10.11
CA ARG A 121 -5.08 6.88 9.54
C ARG A 121 -4.61 7.75 8.38
N ILE A 122 -5.49 8.16 7.48
CA ILE A 122 -5.14 9.08 6.38
C ILE A 122 -4.64 10.40 6.97
N LYS A 123 -5.35 10.93 7.97
CA LYS A 123 -4.94 12.16 8.66
C LYS A 123 -3.53 12.06 9.24
N GLN A 124 -3.12 10.90 9.76
CA GLN A 124 -1.75 10.68 10.25
C GLN A 124 -0.70 10.85 9.13
N PHE A 125 -0.95 10.32 7.93
CA PHE A 125 -0.04 10.46 6.79
C PHE A 125 0.06 11.91 6.28
N MET A 126 -1.02 12.69 6.40
CA MET A 126 -1.02 14.10 5.98
C MET A 126 -0.14 15.01 6.85
N HIS A 127 0.19 14.59 8.07
CA HIS A 127 0.97 15.40 9.02
C HIS A 127 2.43 14.92 9.11
N LEU A 128 2.84 14.01 8.22
CA LEU A 128 4.25 13.60 8.13
C LEU A 128 5.10 14.76 7.60
N PRO A 129 6.35 14.90 8.07
CA PRO A 129 7.26 15.91 7.53
C PRO A 129 7.50 15.63 6.04
N PRO A 130 7.21 16.58 5.14
CA PRO A 130 7.45 16.38 3.72
C PRO A 130 8.95 16.36 3.43
N GLU A 131 9.33 15.66 2.37
CA GLU A 131 10.67 15.80 1.79
C GLU A 131 10.84 17.23 1.25
N ALA A 132 12.10 17.66 1.10
CA ALA A 132 12.39 18.98 0.53
C ALA A 132 11.72 19.13 -0.86
N PRO A 133 11.25 20.33 -1.22
CA PRO A 133 10.58 20.55 -2.49
C PRO A 133 11.48 20.14 -3.66
N ALA A 134 10.90 19.46 -4.65
CA ALA A 134 11.65 18.93 -5.78
C ALA A 134 12.33 20.02 -6.63
N ILE A 135 11.76 21.24 -6.64
CA ILE A 135 12.27 22.40 -7.36
C ILE A 135 12.30 23.57 -6.38
N ILE A 136 13.46 24.22 -6.28
CA ILE A 136 13.67 25.47 -5.55
C ILE A 136 13.93 26.53 -6.63
N GLU A 137 12.94 27.38 -6.90
CA GLU A 137 13.00 28.34 -8.02
C GLU A 137 14.20 29.31 -7.88
N ASP A 138 14.47 29.76 -6.66
CA ASP A 138 15.55 30.73 -6.38
C ASP A 138 16.96 30.17 -6.62
N MET A 139 17.13 28.84 -6.67
CA MET A 139 18.43 28.15 -6.73
C MET A 139 18.51 27.16 -7.88
N ARG A 140 17.78 27.43 -8.98
CA ARG A 140 17.76 26.53 -10.13
C ARG A 140 19.10 26.61 -10.91
N PRO A 141 19.76 25.48 -11.16
CA PRO A 141 20.95 25.49 -12.00
C PRO A 141 20.59 25.89 -13.44
N PRO A 142 21.54 26.46 -14.20
CA PRO A 142 21.31 26.83 -15.60
C PRO A 142 20.99 25.60 -16.45
N THR A 143 20.34 25.81 -17.60
CA THR A 143 19.93 24.71 -18.51
C THR A 143 21.10 23.89 -19.07
N SER A 144 22.31 24.46 -19.07
CA SER A 144 23.54 23.79 -19.46
C SER A 144 24.08 22.85 -18.37
N TRP A 145 23.59 22.95 -17.13
CA TRP A 145 23.99 22.07 -16.05
C TRP A 145 23.47 20.64 -16.29
N PRO A 146 24.30 19.61 -16.12
CA PRO A 146 25.72 19.65 -15.77
C PRO A 146 26.66 19.75 -17.00
N CYS A 147 27.50 20.79 -17.08
CA CYS A 147 28.41 20.99 -18.24
C CYS A 147 29.67 20.10 -18.23
N GLY A 148 30.32 19.96 -17.06
CA GLY A 148 31.61 19.27 -16.93
C GLY A 148 31.56 17.95 -16.15
N GLY A 149 30.47 17.69 -15.41
CA GLY A 149 30.35 16.46 -14.61
C GLY A 149 31.43 16.28 -13.52
N ARG A 150 32.16 17.34 -13.15
CA ARG A 150 33.06 17.34 -11.99
C ARG A 150 32.23 17.18 -10.71
N ILE A 151 32.62 16.23 -9.86
CA ILE A 151 31.94 15.96 -8.59
C ILE A 151 32.96 16.09 -7.46
N GLU A 152 32.65 16.92 -6.47
CA GLU A 152 33.47 17.11 -5.28
C GLU A 152 32.68 16.75 -4.04
N LEU A 153 33.19 15.75 -3.30
CA LEU A 153 32.64 15.37 -2.02
C LEU A 153 33.49 16.02 -0.93
N HIS A 154 32.86 16.82 -0.09
CA HIS A 154 33.48 17.50 1.04
C HIS A 154 32.84 16.97 2.34
N ASP A 155 33.62 16.27 3.16
CA ASP A 155 33.19 15.70 4.46
C ASP A 155 31.84 14.95 4.42
N LEU A 156 31.59 14.14 3.38
CA LEU A 156 30.31 13.48 3.19
C LEU A 156 30.06 12.46 4.31
N LYS A 157 28.97 12.67 5.06
CA LYS A 157 28.50 11.81 6.16
C LYS A 157 27.09 11.33 5.89
N ILE A 158 26.86 10.03 5.96
CA ILE A 158 25.54 9.42 5.71
C ILE A 158 25.13 8.55 6.91
N ARG A 159 23.87 8.70 7.34
CA ARG A 159 23.18 7.83 8.30
C ARG A 159 21.76 7.53 7.83
N TYR A 160 21.27 6.33 8.10
CA TYR A 160 19.89 5.93 7.74
C TYR A 160 18.85 6.36 8.78
N ARG A 161 19.25 6.47 10.05
CA ARG A 161 18.40 6.95 11.14
C ARG A 161 19.17 7.99 11.93
N THR A 162 18.47 9.00 12.45
CA THR A 162 19.06 10.07 13.27
C THR A 162 19.86 9.51 14.45
N ASN A 163 19.34 8.46 15.11
CA ASN A 163 19.95 7.83 16.28
C ASN A 163 20.91 6.66 15.95
N ALA A 164 21.17 6.37 14.68
CA ALA A 164 22.08 5.30 14.27
C ALA A 164 23.50 5.83 14.04
N PRO A 165 24.53 4.97 14.18
CA PRO A 165 25.90 5.36 13.86
C PRO A 165 26.06 5.78 12.40
N LEU A 166 27.01 6.68 12.15
CA LEU A 166 27.38 7.09 10.80
C LEU A 166 27.90 5.89 10.01
N VAL A 167 27.32 5.70 8.83
CA VAL A 167 27.66 4.63 7.90
C VAL A 167 28.78 5.06 6.98
N LEU A 168 28.73 6.30 6.47
CA LEU A 168 29.87 6.96 5.85
C LEU A 168 30.39 8.04 6.81
N LYS A 169 31.69 8.00 7.08
CA LYS A 169 32.35 8.82 8.10
C LYS A 169 33.31 9.82 7.43
N GLY A 170 32.77 10.88 6.83
CA GLY A 170 33.54 12.01 6.33
C GLY A 170 34.41 11.68 5.12
N ILE A 171 33.78 11.31 4.00
CA ILE A 171 34.50 11.05 2.75
C ILE A 171 34.78 12.39 2.05
N ALA A 172 36.06 12.64 1.76
CA ALA A 172 36.51 13.75 0.94
C ALA A 172 37.20 13.21 -0.32
N CYS A 173 36.66 13.49 -1.50
CA CYS A 173 37.28 13.11 -2.77
C CYS A 173 36.75 13.93 -3.95
N THR A 174 37.60 14.10 -4.95
CA THR A 174 37.30 14.89 -6.15
C THR A 174 37.37 14.01 -7.40
N PHE A 175 36.27 13.96 -8.15
CA PHE A 175 36.18 13.30 -9.45
C PHE A 175 36.32 14.34 -10.54
N LYS A 176 37.37 14.22 -11.37
CA LYS A 176 37.61 15.11 -12.51
C LYS A 176 36.63 14.82 -13.64
N GLU A 177 36.36 15.84 -14.44
CA GLU A 177 35.55 15.74 -15.66
C GLU A 177 36.09 14.68 -16.63
N GLY A 178 35.19 14.00 -17.35
CA GLY A 178 35.53 12.98 -18.34
C GLY A 178 36.18 11.68 -17.81
N THR A 179 36.34 11.54 -16.49
CA THR A 179 37.08 10.42 -15.90
C THR A 179 36.15 9.27 -15.52
N ARG A 180 36.52 8.03 -15.88
CA ARG A 180 35.83 6.81 -15.42
C ARG A 180 36.46 6.35 -14.12
N VAL A 181 35.69 6.29 -13.04
CA VAL A 181 36.19 5.86 -11.73
C VAL A 181 35.47 4.59 -11.27
N GLY A 182 36.26 3.57 -10.93
CA GLY A 182 35.77 2.33 -10.34
C GLY A 182 35.78 2.41 -8.83
N VAL A 183 34.63 2.16 -8.20
CA VAL A 183 34.51 2.10 -6.74
C VAL A 183 34.52 0.64 -6.30
N VAL A 184 35.54 0.27 -5.53
CA VAL A 184 35.72 -1.09 -5.00
C VAL A 184 35.61 -1.06 -3.48
N GLY A 185 34.97 -2.07 -2.90
CA GLY A 185 34.85 -2.19 -1.45
C GLY A 185 34.17 -3.48 -1.04
N ARG A 186 34.21 -3.80 0.26
CA ARG A 186 33.54 -4.96 0.84
C ARG A 186 32.02 -4.84 0.66
N THR A 187 31.36 -5.95 0.35
CA THR A 187 29.91 -6.03 0.09
C THR A 187 29.10 -5.32 1.20
N GLY A 188 28.13 -4.49 0.80
CA GLY A 188 27.18 -3.81 1.71
C GLY A 188 27.59 -2.41 2.21
N ASN A 189 28.83 -1.96 1.98
CA ASN A 189 29.31 -0.71 2.58
C ASN A 189 29.19 0.54 1.71
N LEU A 190 29.50 0.47 0.41
CA LEU A 190 29.60 1.68 -0.42
C LEU A 190 28.81 1.59 -1.74
N ARG A 191 28.97 0.47 -2.46
CA ARG A 191 28.37 0.27 -3.80
C ARG A 191 26.85 0.40 -3.79
N THR A 192 26.17 -0.22 -2.83
CA THR A 192 24.69 -0.15 -2.73
C THR A 192 24.17 1.24 -2.34
N LYS A 193 25.03 2.13 -1.81
CA LYS A 193 24.62 3.44 -1.27
C LYS A 193 24.81 4.59 -2.26
N LEU A 194 25.65 4.40 -3.28
CA LEU A 194 26.01 5.41 -4.28
C LEU A 194 25.60 5.01 -5.71
N SER A 195 25.03 3.82 -5.90
CA SER A 195 24.68 3.35 -7.25
C SER A 195 23.35 3.93 -7.71
N ILE A 196 23.35 4.51 -8.90
CA ILE A 196 22.16 4.99 -9.60
C ILE A 196 21.44 3.84 -10.32
N ILE A 197 22.20 2.82 -10.76
CA ILE A 197 21.63 1.61 -11.36
C ILE A 197 21.30 0.64 -10.22
N PRO A 198 20.02 0.26 -10.05
CA PRO A 198 19.64 -0.65 -8.98
C PRO A 198 20.36 -1.99 -9.16
N GLN A 199 20.88 -2.56 -8.07
CA GLN A 199 21.61 -3.84 -8.10
C GLN A 199 20.67 -5.02 -8.34
N GLU A 200 19.37 -4.84 -8.08
CA GLU A 200 18.30 -5.76 -8.43
C GLU A 200 17.47 -5.12 -9.56
N PRO A 201 17.44 -5.71 -10.77
CA PRO A 201 16.71 -5.14 -11.89
C PRO A 201 15.20 -5.29 -11.67
N THR A 202 14.53 -4.20 -11.32
CA THR A 202 13.07 -4.17 -11.18
C THR A 202 12.44 -3.61 -12.46
N LEU A 203 11.62 -4.42 -13.12
CA LEU A 203 10.76 -3.98 -14.21
C LEU A 203 9.34 -3.76 -13.70
N PHE A 204 8.76 -2.60 -14.01
CA PHE A 204 7.36 -2.34 -13.73
C PHE A 204 6.48 -3.13 -14.70
N ARG A 205 5.34 -3.59 -14.19
CA ARG A 205 4.35 -4.30 -15.02
C ARG A 205 3.83 -3.35 -16.10
N GLY A 206 3.99 -3.72 -17.37
CA GLY A 206 3.62 -2.89 -18.51
C GLY A 206 4.40 -3.27 -19.77
N SER A 207 4.39 -2.40 -20.76
CA SER A 207 5.20 -2.60 -21.97
C SER A 207 6.67 -2.31 -21.70
N ILE A 208 7.56 -2.91 -22.50
CA ILE A 208 8.99 -2.56 -22.52
C ILE A 208 9.15 -1.05 -22.78
N ARG A 209 8.31 -0.46 -23.64
CA ARG A 209 8.31 0.98 -23.91
C ARG A 209 8.03 1.81 -22.66
N MET A 210 7.03 1.43 -21.86
CA MET A 210 6.68 2.15 -20.63
C MET A 210 7.82 2.13 -19.62
N ASN A 211 8.55 1.02 -19.51
CA ASN A 211 9.71 0.93 -18.63
C ASN A 211 10.91 1.75 -19.15
N LEU A 212 11.08 1.87 -20.46
CA LEU A 212 12.19 2.61 -21.08
C LEU A 212 11.92 4.12 -21.20
N ASP A 213 10.67 4.52 -21.39
CA ASP A 213 10.22 5.91 -21.55
C ASP A 213 8.82 6.10 -20.93
N PRO A 214 8.74 6.25 -19.60
CA PRO A 214 7.47 6.40 -18.90
C PRO A 214 6.78 7.74 -19.16
N LEU A 215 7.54 8.78 -19.55
CA LEU A 215 7.00 10.13 -19.80
C LEU A 215 6.62 10.36 -21.27
N GLY A 216 6.93 9.42 -22.16
CA GLY A 216 6.60 9.52 -23.58
C GLY A 216 7.29 10.68 -24.32
N MET A 217 8.27 11.33 -23.68
CA MET A 217 8.95 12.51 -24.23
C MET A 217 9.93 12.14 -25.34
N LEU A 218 10.29 10.86 -25.49
CA LEU A 218 11.18 10.40 -26.55
C LEU A 218 10.37 10.00 -27.79
N TYR A 219 9.93 11.00 -28.55
CA TYR A 219 9.30 10.80 -29.86
C TYR A 219 10.37 10.85 -30.97
N TYR A 220 10.71 9.69 -31.58
CA TYR A 220 11.00 9.44 -33.01
C TYR A 220 11.80 8.14 -33.23
N LYS A 221 11.53 7.49 -34.38
CA LYS A 221 12.03 6.19 -34.88
C LYS A 221 13.53 5.89 -34.71
N SER A 222 14.41 6.87 -34.52
CA SER A 222 15.87 6.67 -34.56
C SER A 222 16.53 6.28 -33.23
N ILE A 223 15.91 6.53 -32.08
CA ILE A 223 16.53 6.23 -30.76
C ILE A 223 16.21 4.81 -30.27
N ARG A 224 15.08 4.22 -30.71
CA ARG A 224 14.66 2.85 -30.31
C ARG A 224 15.73 1.81 -30.65
N ILE A 225 16.23 1.84 -31.88
CA ILE A 225 17.17 0.82 -32.38
C ILE A 225 18.58 1.09 -31.84
N LYS A 226 19.05 2.36 -31.83
CA LYS A 226 20.37 2.70 -31.30
C LYS A 226 20.52 2.39 -29.81
N LYS A 227 19.53 2.71 -28.96
CA LYS A 227 19.64 2.48 -27.51
C LYS A 227 19.55 0.99 -27.13
N LEU A 228 18.72 0.22 -27.83
CA LEU A 228 18.63 -1.24 -27.66
C LEU A 228 19.89 -1.96 -28.18
N LEU A 229 20.40 -1.58 -29.36
CA LEU A 229 21.68 -2.11 -29.87
C LEU A 229 22.87 -1.74 -28.98
N LEU A 230 22.93 -0.49 -28.47
CA LEU A 230 24.00 -0.05 -27.57
C LEU A 230 23.98 -0.81 -26.22
N LEU A 231 22.80 -1.25 -25.78
CA LEU A 231 22.62 -2.06 -24.57
C LEU A 231 22.85 -3.57 -24.82
N HIS A 232 23.22 -3.98 -26.04
CA HIS A 232 23.37 -5.38 -26.45
C HIS A 232 22.10 -6.23 -26.19
N ILE A 233 20.92 -5.60 -26.15
CA ILE A 233 19.66 -6.32 -26.09
C ILE A 233 19.27 -6.63 -27.53
N ASP A 234 19.35 -7.90 -27.89
CA ASP A 234 19.18 -8.34 -29.27
C ASP A 234 17.75 -8.04 -29.77
N VAL A 235 17.65 -7.46 -30.97
CA VAL A 235 16.34 -7.12 -31.56
C VAL A 235 15.55 -8.39 -31.87
N GLU A 236 16.26 -9.49 -32.15
CA GLU A 236 15.69 -10.82 -32.33
C GLU A 236 15.08 -11.37 -31.03
N PHE A 237 15.71 -11.14 -29.88
CA PHE A 237 15.17 -11.53 -28.57
C PHE A 237 13.84 -10.82 -28.28
N ILE A 238 13.73 -9.53 -28.59
CA ILE A 238 12.48 -8.76 -28.43
C ILE A 238 11.42 -9.19 -29.46
N SER A 239 11.81 -9.48 -30.71
CA SER A 239 10.90 -9.96 -31.74
C SER A 239 10.30 -11.32 -31.40
N ASN A 240 11.11 -12.21 -30.82
CA ASN A 240 10.70 -13.54 -30.39
C ASN A 240 9.84 -13.49 -29.11
N LEU A 241 10.10 -12.56 -28.18
CA LEU A 241 9.31 -12.40 -26.95
C LEU A 241 7.93 -11.76 -27.18
N LEU A 242 7.79 -10.93 -28.22
CA LEU A 242 6.54 -10.21 -28.52
C LEU A 242 5.60 -10.95 -29.49
N CYS A 243 5.97 -12.14 -30.00
CA CYS A 243 5.22 -12.85 -31.05
C CYS A 243 4.67 -11.90 -32.14
N ILE A 244 5.46 -10.92 -32.58
CA ILE A 244 5.05 -10.02 -33.66
C ILE A 244 5.24 -10.79 -34.97
N SER A 245 4.14 -11.31 -35.50
CA SER A 245 4.08 -12.12 -36.72
C SER A 245 4.32 -11.33 -38.02
N LYS A 246 5.28 -10.39 -38.05
CA LYS A 246 5.75 -9.78 -39.30
C LYS A 246 7.27 -9.55 -39.29
N PRO A 247 7.99 -10.03 -40.33
CA PRO A 247 9.44 -9.89 -40.40
C PRO A 247 9.82 -8.43 -40.70
N TRP A 248 10.63 -7.84 -39.82
CA TRP A 248 11.32 -6.58 -40.09
C TRP A 248 12.49 -6.82 -41.06
N ARG A 249 12.19 -7.13 -42.32
CA ARG A 249 13.19 -7.10 -43.40
C ARG A 249 13.18 -5.73 -44.08
N SER A 250 14.39 -5.27 -44.37
CA SER A 250 14.80 -4.07 -45.12
C SER A 250 14.60 -2.70 -44.46
N VAL A 251 15.60 -2.29 -43.68
CA VAL A 251 16.11 -0.92 -43.80
C VAL A 251 17.63 -1.05 -43.98
N SER A 252 18.09 -0.91 -45.23
CA SER A 252 19.52 -0.83 -45.55
C SER A 252 20.15 0.34 -44.80
N LEU A 253 21.11 0.02 -43.96
CA LEU A 253 22.16 0.95 -43.53
C LEU A 253 22.97 1.32 -44.78
N LYS A 254 22.80 2.55 -45.28
CA LYS A 254 23.92 3.22 -45.96
C LYS A 254 24.71 3.92 -44.86
N LEU A 255 26.00 3.57 -44.81
CA LEU A 255 27.05 4.14 -43.98
C LEU A 255 27.05 5.66 -44.02
#